data_AF-V2UT45-F1
#
_entry.id   AF-V2UT45-F1
#
_cell.length_a   1.000
_cell.length_b   1.000
_cell.length_c   1.000
_cell.angle_alpha   90.00
_cell.angle_beta   90.00
_cell.angle_gamma   90.00
#
_symmetry.space_group_name_H-M   'P 1'
#
loop_
_entity.id
_entity.type
_entity.pdbx_description
1 polymer ?
#
loop_
_entity_poly.entity_id
_entity_poly.type
_entity_poly.pdbx_seq_one_letter_code
_entity_poly.pdbx_strand_id
1 'polypeptide(L)'
;MTQHYPQGLDSHLKSWLYASGSLTQQLTQLAGGQFRVEPLQESFQRMQRQDSLWLNMPHQHTAWVREVFLYGCEAEPWVRAKSIFPILSLQGKARRFRHLGQRPIGHYLFQRTTPHCERRILHLNEGWTRQSCYTWHGCKFIVQETFLPAFERFIQTLR
;
A
#
# COMPACT_ATOMS: atom_id res chain seq x y z
N MET A 1 -22.03 -2.80 -14.43
CA MET A 1 -20.64 -2.69 -14.93
C MET A 1 -19.84 -3.86 -14.39
N THR A 2 -19.67 -4.89 -15.20
CA THR A 2 -19.07 -6.17 -14.81
C THR A 2 -17.55 -6.01 -14.71
N GLN A 3 -17.02 -6.00 -13.48
CA GLN A 3 -15.58 -6.09 -13.22
C GLN A 3 -15.08 -7.41 -13.81
N HIS A 4 -14.30 -7.34 -14.90
CA HIS A 4 -13.59 -8.49 -15.42
C HIS A 4 -12.42 -8.80 -14.48
N TYR A 5 -12.58 -9.82 -13.65
CA TYR A 5 -11.50 -10.36 -12.84
C TYR A 5 -10.55 -11.14 -13.76
N PRO A 6 -9.23 -10.93 -13.67
CA PRO A 6 -8.30 -11.82 -14.34
C PRO A 6 -8.50 -13.24 -13.79
N GLN A 7 -8.58 -14.23 -14.68
CA GLN A 7 -8.77 -15.63 -14.33
C GLN A 7 -7.67 -16.07 -13.34
N GLY A 8 -8.04 -16.80 -12.28
CA GLY A 8 -7.08 -17.36 -11.30
C GLY A 8 -6.93 -16.62 -9.97
N LEU A 9 -7.79 -15.64 -9.66
CA LEU A 9 -7.76 -14.98 -8.34
C LEU A 9 -8.35 -15.86 -7.23
N ASP A 10 -7.53 -16.23 -6.25
CA ASP A 10 -7.96 -16.95 -5.03
C ASP A 10 -9.02 -16.13 -4.26
N SER A 11 -10.10 -16.79 -3.81
CA SER A 11 -11.19 -16.16 -3.06
C SER A 11 -10.72 -15.54 -1.74
N HIS A 12 -9.74 -16.16 -1.07
CA HIS A 12 -9.13 -15.64 0.15
C HIS A 12 -8.39 -14.35 -0.16
N LEU A 13 -7.54 -14.35 -1.19
CA LEU A 13 -6.78 -13.17 -1.60
C LEU A 13 -7.69 -12.01 -2.05
N LYS A 14 -8.83 -12.34 -2.67
CA LYS A 14 -9.83 -11.34 -3.04
C LYS A 14 -10.32 -10.54 -1.83
N SER A 15 -10.54 -11.17 -0.67
CA SER A 15 -10.95 -10.44 0.54
C SER A 15 -9.91 -9.37 0.93
N TRP A 16 -8.62 -9.67 0.79
CA TRP A 16 -7.52 -8.75 1.07
C TRP A 16 -7.36 -7.63 0.04
N LEU A 17 -7.51 -7.94 -1.24
CA LEU A 17 -7.40 -6.95 -2.31
C LEU A 17 -8.47 -5.86 -2.21
N TYR A 18 -9.69 -6.23 -1.80
CA TYR A 18 -10.83 -5.33 -1.73
C TYR A 18 -11.12 -4.80 -0.32
N ALA A 19 -10.45 -5.31 0.72
CA ALA A 19 -10.65 -4.87 2.10
C ALA A 19 -10.52 -3.35 2.25
N SER A 20 -11.49 -2.75 2.94
CA SER A 20 -11.42 -1.36 3.42
C SER A 20 -10.59 -1.29 4.71
N GLY A 21 -10.21 -0.08 5.13
CA GLY A 21 -9.43 0.12 6.35
C GLY A 21 -7.92 -0.10 6.19
N SER A 22 -7.26 -0.32 7.32
CA SER A 22 -5.80 -0.37 7.45
C SER A 22 -5.25 -1.77 7.22
N LEU A 23 -4.46 -1.97 6.15
CA LEU A 23 -3.77 -3.26 5.93
C LEU A 23 -2.92 -3.67 7.12
N THR A 24 -2.21 -2.70 7.70
CA THR A 24 -1.38 -2.89 8.87
C THR A 24 -2.15 -3.54 10.01
N GLN A 25 -3.36 -3.04 10.31
CA GLN A 25 -4.18 -3.60 11.37
C GLN A 25 -4.64 -5.02 11.05
N GLN A 26 -5.07 -5.25 9.81
CA GLN A 26 -5.52 -6.57 9.36
C GLN A 26 -4.40 -7.61 9.41
N LEU A 27 -3.21 -7.28 8.91
CA LEU A 27 -2.05 -8.18 8.97
C LEU A 27 -1.59 -8.41 10.41
N THR A 28 -1.60 -7.38 11.26
CA THR A 28 -1.25 -7.52 12.69
C THR A 28 -2.22 -8.47 13.40
N GLN A 29 -3.52 -8.35 13.13
CA GLN A 29 -4.53 -9.23 13.70
C GLN A 29 -4.36 -10.67 13.20
N LEU A 30 -4.17 -10.84 11.88
CA LEU A 30 -3.96 -12.15 11.27
C LEU A 30 -2.74 -12.87 11.86
N ALA A 31 -1.67 -12.14 12.13
CA ALA A 31 -0.42 -12.66 12.67
C ALA A 31 -0.40 -12.76 14.22
N GLY A 32 -1.55 -12.67 14.88
CA GLY A 32 -1.62 -12.78 16.36
C GLY A 32 -0.84 -11.68 17.09
N GLY A 33 -0.76 -10.48 16.52
CA GLY A 33 0.00 -9.35 17.05
C GLY A 33 1.44 -9.24 16.54
N GLN A 34 1.95 -10.24 15.82
CA GLN A 34 3.29 -10.21 15.24
C GLN A 34 3.29 -9.43 13.92
N PHE A 35 3.80 -8.21 13.93
CA PHE A 35 3.87 -7.40 12.72
C PHE A 35 5.14 -6.57 12.70
N ARG A 36 5.82 -6.59 11.55
CA ARG A 36 7.09 -5.90 11.35
C ARG A 36 7.12 -5.22 9.98
N VAL A 37 7.72 -4.04 9.95
CA VAL A 37 8.02 -3.31 8.72
C VAL A 37 9.52 -3.28 8.53
N GLU A 38 9.99 -3.69 7.36
CA GLU A 38 11.40 -3.58 6.97
C GLU A 38 11.54 -2.58 5.83
N PRO A 39 12.19 -1.42 6.06
CA PRO A 39 12.47 -0.47 4.99
C PRO A 39 13.44 -1.04 3.96
N LEU A 40 13.09 -0.92 2.68
CA LEU A 40 13.95 -1.33 1.56
C LEU A 40 14.67 -0.13 0.96
N GLN A 41 13.89 0.88 0.57
CA GLN A 41 14.41 2.08 -0.05
C GLN A 41 13.51 3.28 0.25
N GLU A 42 14.14 4.42 0.51
CA GLU A 42 13.45 5.70 0.64
C GLU A 42 14.23 6.76 -0.14
N SER A 43 13.65 7.30 -1.22
CA SER A 43 14.34 8.28 -2.05
C SER A 43 13.38 9.20 -2.81
N PHE A 44 13.89 10.35 -3.24
CA PHE A 44 13.18 11.13 -4.25
C PHE A 44 13.29 10.44 -5.60
N GLN A 45 12.15 10.28 -6.26
CA GLN A 45 12.06 9.66 -7.59
C GLN A 45 11.12 10.47 -8.46
N ARG A 46 11.39 10.43 -9.76
CA ARG A 46 10.48 10.97 -10.75
C ARG A 46 9.25 10.08 -10.86
N MET A 47 8.08 10.69 -10.82
CA MET A 47 6.81 9.96 -10.91
C MET A 47 6.61 9.39 -12.32
N GLN A 48 6.01 8.20 -12.37
CA GLN A 48 5.54 7.66 -13.63
C GLN A 48 4.37 8.51 -14.17
N ARG A 49 4.23 8.55 -15.50
CA ARG A 49 3.18 9.34 -16.16
C ARG A 49 1.79 8.95 -15.68
N GLN A 50 1.53 7.64 -15.55
CA GLN A 50 0.24 7.11 -15.09
C GLN A 50 -0.13 7.57 -13.67
N ASP A 51 0.85 7.59 -12.76
CA ASP A 51 0.63 7.98 -11.37
C ASP A 51 0.42 9.49 -11.27
N SER A 52 1.16 10.27 -12.08
CA SER A 52 0.99 11.73 -12.16
C SER A 52 -0.41 12.10 -12.66
N LEU A 53 -0.89 11.41 -13.71
CA LEU A 53 -2.24 11.60 -14.23
C LEU A 53 -3.30 11.23 -13.20
N TRP A 54 -3.15 10.09 -12.52
CA TRP A 54 -4.14 9.65 -11.52
C TRP A 54 -4.20 10.60 -10.31
N LEU A 55 -3.07 11.20 -9.92
CA LEU A 55 -3.01 12.18 -8.86
C LEU A 55 -3.40 13.61 -9.29
N ASN A 56 -3.71 13.82 -10.57
CA ASN A 56 -3.91 15.14 -11.18
C ASN A 56 -2.73 16.11 -10.91
N MET A 57 -1.51 15.60 -11.10
CA MET A 57 -0.25 16.33 -10.88
C MET A 57 0.43 16.63 -12.23
N PRO A 58 1.26 17.69 -12.30
CA PRO A 58 2.04 17.98 -13.50
C PRO A 58 2.86 16.77 -13.96
N HIS A 59 3.04 16.64 -15.27
CA HIS A 59 3.91 15.60 -15.82
C HIS A 59 5.31 15.71 -15.23
N GLN A 60 5.95 14.55 -15.02
CA GLN A 60 7.35 14.48 -14.62
C GLN A 60 7.65 15.03 -13.22
N HIS A 61 6.63 15.12 -12.36
CA HIS A 61 6.79 15.59 -11.00
C HIS A 61 7.66 14.67 -10.14
N THR A 62 8.31 15.23 -9.12
CA THR A 62 9.11 14.46 -8.17
C THR A 62 8.26 14.03 -6.99
N ALA A 63 8.43 12.80 -6.54
CA ALA A 63 7.80 12.26 -5.33
C ALA A 63 8.85 11.72 -4.37
N TRP A 64 8.56 11.78 -3.07
CA TRP A 64 9.20 10.89 -2.11
C TRP A 64 8.59 9.51 -2.25
N VAL A 65 9.42 8.52 -2.56
CA VAL A 65 9.02 7.13 -2.70
C VAL A 65 9.63 6.33 -1.56
N ARG A 66 8.78 5.57 -0.88
CA ARG A 66 9.17 4.64 0.18
C ARG A 66 8.70 3.24 -0.18
N GLU A 67 9.62 2.30 -0.20
CA GLU A 67 9.37 0.87 -0.40
C GLU A 67 9.75 0.12 0.86
N VAL A 68 8.87 -0.78 1.29
CA VAL A 68 9.04 -1.61 2.49
C VAL A 68 8.52 -3.01 2.26
N PHE A 69 9.03 -3.97 3.02
CA PHE A 69 8.35 -5.22 3.26
C PHE A 69 7.53 -5.16 4.54
N LEU A 70 6.36 -5.82 4.51
CA LEU A 70 5.51 -6.07 5.66
C LEU A 70 5.56 -7.56 5.97
N TYR A 71 5.90 -7.88 7.22
CA TYR A 71 5.98 -9.23 7.74
C TYR A 71 4.86 -9.47 8.74
N GLY A 72 4.31 -10.68 8.72
CA GLY A 72 3.47 -11.22 9.78
C GLY A 72 4.28 -12.06 10.77
N CYS A 73 3.74 -13.21 11.13
CA CYS A 73 4.37 -14.19 12.01
C CYS A 73 5.41 -15.09 11.32
N GLU A 74 5.48 -15.04 9.99
CA GLU A 74 6.43 -15.83 9.20
C GLU A 74 7.75 -15.07 8.93
N ALA A 75 8.80 -15.83 8.61
CA ALA A 75 10.10 -15.27 8.25
C ALA A 75 10.10 -14.58 6.87
N GLU A 76 9.26 -15.03 5.95
CA GLU A 76 9.12 -14.45 4.60
C GLU A 76 8.21 -13.21 4.61
N PRO A 77 8.48 -12.19 3.78
CA PRO A 77 7.62 -11.02 3.69
C PRO A 77 6.26 -11.38 3.08
N TRP A 78 5.20 -10.84 3.65
CA TRP A 78 3.84 -11.05 3.17
C TRP A 78 3.45 -10.05 2.08
N VAL A 79 3.87 -8.79 2.23
CA VAL A 79 3.50 -7.70 1.32
C VAL A 79 4.72 -6.85 1.00
N ARG A 80 4.93 -6.53 -0.27
CA ARG A 80 5.76 -5.40 -0.68
C ARG A 80 4.88 -4.17 -0.80
N ALA A 81 5.16 -3.14 -0.01
CA ALA A 81 4.38 -1.91 -0.02
C ALA A 81 5.23 -0.74 -0.53
N LYS A 82 4.67 0.02 -1.48
CA LYS A 82 5.26 1.22 -2.05
C LYS A 82 4.34 2.41 -1.84
N SER A 83 4.84 3.45 -1.18
CA SER A 83 4.13 4.71 -0.99
C SER A 83 4.78 5.79 -1.85
N ILE A 84 3.97 6.53 -2.62
CA ILE A 84 4.42 7.58 -3.55
C ILE A 84 3.76 8.88 -3.12
N PHE A 85 4.55 9.76 -2.52
CA PHE A 85 4.10 11.07 -2.05
C PHE A 85 4.63 12.17 -2.96
N PRO A 86 3.80 12.80 -3.81
CA PRO A 86 4.19 13.99 -4.56
C PRO A 86 4.82 15.03 -3.64
N ILE A 87 5.89 15.71 -4.07
CA ILE A 87 6.57 16.67 -3.19
C ILE A 87 5.63 17.81 -2.76
N LEU A 88 4.70 18.20 -3.64
CA LEU A 88 3.66 19.18 -3.34
C LEU A 88 2.66 18.69 -2.27
N SER A 89 2.48 17.37 -2.15
CA SER A 89 1.65 16.75 -1.11
C SER A 89 2.37 16.63 0.25
N LEU A 90 3.69 16.82 0.31
CA LEU A 90 4.48 16.70 1.55
C LEU A 90 4.58 18.02 2.33
N GLN A 91 3.44 18.61 2.62
CA GLN A 91 3.34 19.88 3.35
C GLN A 91 2.59 19.70 4.68
N GLY A 92 2.76 20.65 5.60
CA GLY A 92 2.09 20.63 6.91
C GLY A 92 2.27 19.30 7.65
N LYS A 93 1.16 18.66 8.03
CA LYS A 93 1.14 17.36 8.73
C LYS A 93 1.72 16.21 7.91
N ALA A 94 1.69 16.30 6.57
CA ALA A 94 2.17 15.24 5.68
C ALA A 94 3.69 15.14 5.61
N ARG A 95 4.44 16.16 6.07
CA ARG A 95 5.92 16.09 6.18
C ARG A 95 6.40 14.88 6.99
N ARG A 96 5.59 14.43 7.96
CA ARG A 96 5.91 13.25 8.78
C ARG A 96 6.07 11.96 7.97
N PHE A 97 5.44 11.86 6.79
CA PHE A 97 5.53 10.66 5.96
C PHE A 97 6.92 10.44 5.36
N ARG A 98 7.79 11.46 5.39
CA ARG A 98 9.21 11.32 5.02
C ARG A 98 10.04 10.60 6.09
N HIS A 99 9.57 10.55 7.34
CA HIS A 99 10.32 10.05 8.48
C HIS A 99 9.62 8.85 9.12
N LEU A 100 9.04 7.99 8.29
CA LEU A 100 8.33 6.79 8.76
C LEU A 100 9.30 5.73 9.29
N GLY A 101 10.45 5.53 8.63
CA GLY A 101 11.39 4.46 8.99
C GLY A 101 10.66 3.11 9.07
N GLN A 102 10.77 2.42 10.20
CA GLN A 102 10.08 1.13 10.45
C GLN A 102 8.60 1.27 10.87
N ARG A 103 8.02 2.47 10.82
CA ARG A 103 6.61 2.66 11.20
C ARG A 103 5.69 2.41 10.00
N PRO A 104 4.59 1.67 10.16
CA PRO A 104 3.62 1.49 9.10
C PRO A 104 2.91 2.81 8.79
N ILE A 105 2.66 3.07 7.50
CA ILE A 105 1.93 4.27 7.07
C ILE A 105 0.50 4.27 7.62
N GLY A 106 -0.14 3.09 7.69
CA GLY A 106 -1.52 2.92 8.14
C GLY A 106 -1.77 3.46 9.55
N HIS A 107 -0.77 3.36 10.44
CA HIS A 107 -0.87 3.92 11.79
C HIS A 107 -1.17 5.43 11.76
N TYR A 108 -0.62 6.18 10.81
CA TYR A 108 -0.84 7.62 10.71
C TYR A 108 -2.08 7.98 9.89
N LEU A 109 -2.44 7.16 8.91
CA LEU A 109 -3.60 7.41 8.05
C LEU A 109 -4.93 7.15 8.74
N PHE A 110 -4.98 6.16 9.64
CA PHE A 110 -6.24 5.66 10.21
C PHE A 110 -6.44 6.02 11.69
N GLN A 111 -5.50 6.72 12.33
CA GLN A 111 -5.56 6.99 13.77
C GLN A 111 -6.81 7.78 14.21
N ARG A 112 -7.26 8.74 13.40
CA ARG A 112 -8.41 9.63 13.69
C ARG A 112 -9.18 10.06 12.44
N THR A 113 -8.95 9.38 11.32
CA THR A 113 -9.49 9.74 10.02
C THR A 113 -9.79 8.50 9.22
N THR A 114 -10.87 8.54 8.43
CA THR A 114 -11.14 7.57 7.37
C THR A 114 -10.85 8.29 6.05
N PRO A 115 -9.61 8.22 5.51
CA PRO A 115 -9.26 8.96 4.31
C PRO A 115 -10.08 8.48 3.12
N HIS A 116 -10.51 9.41 2.27
CA HIS A 116 -11.11 9.05 0.99
C HIS A 116 -10.07 8.28 0.16
N CYS A 117 -10.51 7.18 -0.44
CA CYS A 117 -9.66 6.21 -1.11
C CYS A 117 -10.31 5.77 -2.41
N GLU A 118 -9.63 6.00 -3.53
CA GLU A 118 -9.94 5.37 -4.81
C GLU A 118 -8.98 4.20 -5.02
N ARG A 119 -9.51 3.02 -5.33
CA ARG A 119 -8.71 1.80 -5.45
C ARG A 119 -8.86 1.16 -6.82
N ARG A 120 -7.74 0.64 -7.32
CA ARG A 120 -7.69 -0.27 -8.46
C ARG A 120 -6.90 -1.53 -8.10
N ILE A 121 -7.26 -2.64 -8.74
CA ILE A 121 -6.56 -3.93 -8.62
C ILE A 121 -5.76 -4.15 -9.90
N LEU A 122 -4.50 -4.55 -9.73
CA LEU A 122 -3.55 -4.79 -10.80
C LEU A 122 -2.88 -6.15 -10.55
N HIS A 123 -2.47 -6.83 -11.62
CA HIS A 123 -1.56 -7.95 -11.52
C HIS A 123 -0.20 -7.49 -12.06
N LEU A 124 0.75 -7.29 -11.15
CA LEU A 124 2.12 -6.87 -11.48
C LEU A 124 3.04 -8.10 -11.47
N ASN A 125 4.28 -7.95 -11.93
CA ASN A 125 5.24 -9.06 -12.03
C ASN A 125 5.50 -9.76 -10.69
N GLU A 126 5.39 -9.04 -9.57
CA GLU A 126 5.60 -9.58 -8.22
C GLU A 126 4.35 -10.19 -7.58
N GLY A 127 3.17 -9.99 -8.18
CA GLY A 127 1.91 -10.56 -7.70
C GLY A 127 0.72 -9.59 -7.76
N TRP A 128 -0.38 -10.07 -7.18
CA TRP A 128 -1.61 -9.31 -7.07
C TRP A 128 -1.42 -8.08 -6.21
N THR A 129 -1.89 -6.96 -6.74
CA THR A 129 -1.58 -5.64 -6.20
C THR A 129 -2.86 -4.84 -6.08
N ARG A 130 -3.11 -4.29 -4.89
CA ARG A 130 -4.07 -3.21 -4.74
C ARG A 130 -3.33 -1.89 -4.70
N GLN A 131 -3.74 -0.96 -5.57
CA GLN A 131 -3.20 0.38 -5.60
C GLN A 131 -4.31 1.34 -5.17
N SER A 132 -4.03 2.16 -4.15
CA SER A 132 -4.98 3.06 -3.52
C SER A 132 -4.46 4.49 -3.60
N CYS A 133 -5.26 5.39 -4.16
CA CYS A 133 -5.03 6.83 -4.11
C CYS A 133 -5.78 7.40 -2.91
N TYR A 134 -5.04 7.86 -1.91
CA TYR A 134 -5.60 8.44 -0.69
C TYR A 134 -5.64 9.96 -0.78
N THR A 135 -6.72 10.54 -0.28
CA THR A 135 -6.80 11.97 0.04
C THR A 135 -6.83 12.14 1.56
N TRP A 136 -5.81 12.78 2.11
CA TRP A 136 -5.64 12.97 3.56
C TRP A 136 -5.23 14.42 3.85
N HIS A 137 -6.06 15.14 4.59
CA HIS A 137 -5.86 16.58 4.87
C HIS A 137 -5.57 17.42 3.62
N GLY A 138 -6.26 17.14 2.51
CA GLY A 138 -6.08 17.83 1.22
C GLY A 138 -4.88 17.33 0.39
N CYS A 139 -4.01 16.49 0.96
CA CYS A 139 -2.88 15.90 0.26
C CYS A 139 -3.28 14.59 -0.42
N LYS A 140 -2.90 14.42 -1.69
CA LYS A 140 -3.09 13.17 -2.43
C LYS A 140 -1.78 12.39 -2.55
N PHE A 141 -1.82 11.09 -2.35
CA PHE A 141 -0.68 10.20 -2.53
C PHE A 141 -1.14 8.77 -2.86
N ILE A 142 -0.25 7.97 -3.41
CA ILE A 142 -0.53 6.59 -3.79
C ILE A 142 0.11 5.62 -2.79
N VAL A 143 -0.61 4.57 -2.45
CA VAL A 143 -0.08 3.38 -1.78
C VAL A 143 -0.34 2.18 -2.66
N GLN A 144 0.70 1.44 -2.99
CA GLN A 144 0.67 0.18 -3.70
C GLN A 144 1.03 -0.94 -2.70
N GLU A 145 0.18 -1.94 -2.60
CA GLU A 145 0.36 -3.10 -1.73
C GLU A 145 0.29 -4.35 -2.60
N THR A 146 1.46 -4.95 -2.85
CA THR A 146 1.61 -6.19 -3.62
C THR A 146 1.71 -7.36 -2.66
N PHE A 147 0.74 -8.26 -2.73
CA PHE A 147 0.71 -9.48 -1.92
C PHE A 147 1.67 -10.50 -2.54
N LEU A 148 2.60 -10.98 -1.73
CA LEU A 148 3.69 -11.85 -2.17
C LEU A 148 3.27 -13.32 -2.06
N PRO A 149 3.94 -14.25 -2.79
CA PRO A 149 3.61 -15.67 -2.76
C PRO A 149 3.59 -16.29 -1.36
N ALA A 150 4.44 -15.83 -0.44
CA ALA A 150 4.44 -16.30 0.95
C ALA A 150 3.12 -16.00 1.68
N PHE A 151 2.53 -14.82 1.45
CA PHE A 151 1.23 -14.48 2.01
C PHE A 151 0.10 -15.33 1.42
N GLU A 152 0.11 -15.52 0.09
CA GLU A 152 -0.89 -16.36 -0.58
C GLU A 152 -0.86 -17.79 -0.05
N ARG A 153 0.34 -18.37 0.11
CA ARG A 153 0.51 -19.69 0.75
C ARG A 153 -0.03 -19.68 2.18
N PHE A 154 0.30 -18.67 2.98
CA PHE A 154 -0.12 -18.57 4.38
C PHE A 154 -1.65 -18.51 4.52
N ILE A 155 -2.34 -17.66 3.76
CA ILE A 155 -3.80 -17.55 3.87
C ILE A 155 -4.54 -18.81 3.39
N GLN A 156 -3.92 -19.63 2.55
CA GLN A 156 -4.46 -20.91 2.12
C GLN A 156 -4.39 -22.00 3.20
N THR A 157 -3.51 -21.87 4.20
CA THR A 157 -3.43 -22.82 5.32
C THR A 157 -4.46 -22.54 6.42
N LEU A 158 -5.08 -21.36 6.42
CA LEU A 158 -6.07 -20.92 7.42
C LEU A 158 -7.47 -21.53 7.22
N ARG A 159 -7.54 -22.76 6.67
CA ARG A 159 -8.81 -23.48 6.45
C ARG A 159 -9.52 -23.80 7.75
#